data_AF-A7ASJ5-F1
#
_entry.id   AF-A7ASJ5-F1
#
_cell.length_a   1.000
_cell.length_b   1.000
_cell.length_c   1.000
_cell.angle_alpha   90.00
_cell.angle_beta   90.00
_cell.angle_gamma   90.00
#
_symmetry.space_group_name_H-M   'P 1'
#
loop_
_entity.id
_entity.type
_entity.pdbx_description
1 polymer ?
#
loop_
_entity_poly.entity_id
_entity_poly.type
_entity_poly.pdbx_seq_one_letter_code
_entity_poly.pdbx_strand_id
1 'polypeptide(L)'
;MLACTSDYYNIGTDPKVPADGLEKVKEYPQITIEPVIETAFYTGFTNQVSEFIMRLRKEYRVINENLIYPRVLFYLSQQMVKDYVRCHTVLVDLQTLKMLHYAQRMLLGYAHSNFTEKDSVDAKIKKEKYCIGMTYIDMAEKLSRYRKKRMALLEAEVKRLAWNVDNIPSVKATGRLYLLIDAFNVRPIFIMLLGSALLPTIRYLTR
;
A
#
# COMPACT_ATOMS: atom_id res chain seq x y z
N MET A 1 24.11 13.40 2.92
CA MET A 1 25.33 14.23 3.03
C MET A 1 25.48 14.85 4.40
N LEU A 2 24.56 15.70 4.88
CA LEU A 2 24.65 16.34 6.21
C LEU A 2 24.82 15.34 7.38
N ALA A 3 24.09 14.22 7.38
CA ALA A 3 24.19 13.19 8.43
C ALA A 3 25.56 12.50 8.49
N CYS A 4 26.27 12.39 7.36
CA CYS A 4 27.60 11.78 7.29
C CYS A 4 28.71 12.76 7.63
N THR A 5 28.51 14.05 7.32
CA THR A 5 29.43 15.11 7.76
C THR A 5 29.32 15.38 9.26
N SER A 6 28.18 15.11 9.89
CA SER A 6 27.96 15.31 11.33
C SER A 6 28.13 14.06 12.19
N ASP A 7 28.59 12.93 11.61
CA ASP A 7 28.67 11.61 12.27
C ASP A 7 27.40 11.21 13.05
N TYR A 8 26.22 11.49 12.47
CA TYR A 8 24.92 11.26 13.13
C TYR A 8 24.70 9.81 13.59
N TYR A 9 25.29 8.86 12.86
CA TYR A 9 25.17 7.43 13.13
C TYR A 9 26.25 6.90 14.09
N ASN A 10 27.08 7.77 14.68
CA ASN A 10 28.14 7.41 15.64
C ASN A 10 29.07 6.30 15.13
N ILE A 11 29.53 6.40 13.88
CA ILE A 11 30.38 5.36 13.25
C ILE A 11 31.81 5.39 13.81
N GLY A 12 32.21 6.52 14.41
CA GLY A 12 33.49 6.66 15.11
C GLY A 12 34.68 6.86 14.18
N THR A 13 35.88 6.78 14.73
CA THR A 13 37.16 6.93 14.02
C THR A 13 37.69 5.61 13.47
N ASP A 14 37.36 4.49 14.12
CA ASP A 14 37.56 3.13 13.62
C ASP A 14 36.22 2.60 13.10
N PRO A 15 35.89 2.83 11.82
CA PRO A 15 34.55 2.57 11.30
C PRO A 15 34.24 1.07 11.35
N LYS A 16 33.19 0.73 12.10
CA LYS A 16 32.56 -0.58 12.12
C LYS A 16 31.13 -0.45 11.63
N VAL A 17 30.63 -1.46 10.92
CA VAL A 17 29.21 -1.53 10.57
C VAL A 17 28.41 -1.71 11.86
N PRO A 18 27.38 -0.89 12.13
CA PRO A 18 26.48 -1.13 13.25
C PRO A 18 25.82 -2.51 13.11
N ALA A 19 25.78 -3.30 14.19
CA ALA A 19 25.23 -4.67 14.16
C ALA A 19 23.79 -4.70 13.63
N ASP A 20 22.96 -3.76 14.09
CA ASP A 20 21.58 -3.55 13.66
C ASP A 20 21.46 -3.25 12.15
N GLY A 21 22.46 -2.59 11.57
CA GLY A 21 22.50 -2.26 10.16
C GLY A 21 22.71 -3.50 9.29
N LEU A 22 23.67 -4.35 9.68
CA LEU A 22 24.01 -5.57 8.94
C LEU A 22 22.86 -6.58 8.96
N GLU A 23 22.17 -6.71 10.09
CA GLU A 23 21.00 -7.59 10.23
C GLU A 23 19.86 -7.19 9.27
N LYS A 24 19.56 -5.88 9.19
CA LYS A 24 18.48 -5.35 8.33
C LYS A 24 18.70 -5.57 6.83
N VAL A 25 19.95 -5.76 6.41
CA VAL A 25 20.29 -5.87 4.98
C VAL A 25 20.73 -7.28 4.57
N LYS A 26 20.88 -8.21 5.53
CA LYS A 26 21.36 -9.58 5.31
C LYS A 26 20.59 -10.35 4.23
N GLU A 27 19.29 -10.10 4.11
CA GLU A 27 18.41 -10.73 3.12
C GLU A 27 18.50 -10.10 1.72
N TYR A 28 19.31 -9.06 1.54
CA TYR A 28 19.45 -8.30 0.29
C TYR A 28 20.89 -8.34 -0.26
N PRO A 29 21.49 -9.54 -0.46
CA PRO A 29 22.93 -9.67 -0.69
C PRO A 29 23.44 -9.20 -2.07
N GLN A 30 22.54 -8.94 -3.02
CA GLN A 30 22.91 -8.52 -4.37
C GLN A 30 21.98 -7.42 -4.89
N ILE A 31 22.54 -6.54 -5.74
CA ILE A 31 21.78 -5.66 -6.66
C ILE A 31 21.31 -6.48 -7.89
N THR A 32 21.15 -7.79 -7.78
CA THR A 32 20.30 -8.55 -8.71
C THR A 32 18.86 -8.38 -8.25
N ILE A 33 18.39 -7.16 -8.43
CA ILE A 33 17.00 -6.83 -8.27
C ILE A 33 16.37 -7.28 -9.59
N GLU A 34 16.25 -8.60 -9.76
CA GLU A 34 15.27 -9.12 -10.70
C GLU A 34 13.99 -8.32 -10.44
N PRO A 35 13.37 -7.74 -11.48
CA PRO A 35 12.17 -6.92 -11.31
C PRO A 35 11.22 -7.80 -10.53
N VAL A 36 11.02 -7.44 -9.26
CA VAL A 36 10.41 -8.31 -8.25
C VAL A 36 9.21 -8.92 -8.90
N ILE A 37 9.32 -10.22 -9.21
CA ILE A 37 8.28 -11.03 -9.85
C ILE A 37 7.01 -10.61 -9.15
N GLU A 38 6.04 -10.09 -9.92
CA GLU A 38 4.85 -9.47 -9.38
C GLU A 38 4.35 -10.32 -8.21
N THR A 39 4.52 -9.83 -6.98
CA THR A 39 4.16 -10.67 -5.85
C THR A 39 2.69 -11.00 -6.02
N ALA A 40 2.29 -12.25 -5.83
CA ALA A 40 0.91 -12.72 -6.03
C ALA A 40 -0.14 -11.77 -5.41
N PHE A 41 0.26 -11.07 -4.34
CA PHE A 41 -0.45 -9.93 -3.76
C PHE A 41 -0.85 -8.83 -4.77
N TYR A 42 0.09 -8.16 -5.45
CA TYR A 42 -0.23 -7.04 -6.34
C TYR A 42 -1.01 -7.49 -7.57
N THR A 43 -0.68 -8.66 -8.12
CA THR A 43 -1.42 -9.26 -9.24
C THR A 43 -2.84 -9.62 -8.82
N GLY A 44 -3.03 -10.16 -7.61
CA GLY A 44 -4.35 -10.45 -7.04
C GLY A 44 -5.24 -9.21 -6.94
N PHE A 45 -4.71 -8.11 -6.38
CA PHE A 45 -5.44 -6.83 -6.34
C PHE A 45 -5.72 -6.27 -7.73
N THR A 46 -4.76 -6.35 -8.65
CA THR A 46 -4.94 -5.89 -10.04
C THR A 46 -6.07 -6.66 -10.72
N ASN A 47 -6.11 -7.99 -10.57
CA ASN A 47 -7.16 -8.84 -11.13
C ASN A 47 -8.53 -8.52 -10.53
N GLN A 48 -8.61 -8.40 -9.20
CA GLN A 48 -9.85 -8.07 -8.50
C GLN A 48 -10.43 -6.71 -8.95
N VAL A 49 -9.59 -5.68 -9.04
CA VAL A 49 -10.02 -4.35 -9.49
C VAL A 49 -10.40 -4.36 -10.97
N SER A 50 -9.68 -5.12 -11.80
CA SER A 50 -10.02 -5.30 -13.21
C SER A 50 -11.38 -5.99 -13.38
N GLU A 51 -11.69 -6.98 -12.54
CA GLU A 51 -13.00 -7.62 -12.50
C GLU A 51 -14.10 -6.63 -12.11
N PHE A 52 -13.88 -5.77 -11.12
CA PHE A 52 -14.83 -4.71 -10.76
C PHE A 52 -15.09 -3.75 -11.92
N ILE A 53 -14.06 -3.36 -12.67
CA ILE A 53 -14.21 -2.53 -13.88
C ILE A 53 -15.09 -3.24 -14.91
N MET A 54 -14.85 -4.53 -15.16
CA MET A 54 -15.66 -5.31 -16.10
C MET A 54 -17.12 -5.45 -15.64
N ARG A 55 -17.35 -5.71 -14.35
CA ARG A 55 -18.68 -5.80 -13.75
C ARG A 55 -19.41 -4.46 -13.82
N LEU A 56 -18.78 -3.35 -13.43
CA LEU A 56 -19.35 -2.01 -13.54
C LEU A 56 -19.73 -1.66 -14.98
N ARG A 57 -18.85 -1.97 -15.94
CA ARG A 57 -19.13 -1.73 -17.36
C ARG A 57 -20.30 -2.57 -17.87
N LYS A 58 -20.39 -3.84 -17.46
CA LYS A 58 -21.52 -4.72 -17.78
C LYS A 58 -22.81 -4.14 -17.20
N GLU A 59 -22.82 -3.87 -15.90
CA GLU A 59 -23.99 -3.31 -15.19
C GLU A 59 -24.47 -1.98 -15.78
N TYR A 60 -23.53 -1.14 -16.25
CA TYR A 60 -23.86 0.16 -16.85
C TYR A 60 -24.58 0.00 -18.19
N ARG A 61 -24.17 -0.99 -19.00
CA ARG A 61 -24.84 -1.29 -20.28
C ARG A 61 -26.27 -1.78 -20.08
N VAL A 62 -26.52 -2.53 -19.02
CA VAL A 62 -27.83 -3.08 -18.68
C VAL A 62 -28.48 -2.34 -17.51
N ILE A 63 -28.19 -1.05 -17.35
CA ILE A 63 -28.63 -0.29 -16.17
C ILE A 63 -30.16 -0.17 -16.07
N ASN A 64 -30.84 -0.14 -17.21
CA ASN A 64 -32.29 -0.09 -17.31
C ASN A 64 -32.96 -1.45 -17.14
N GLU A 65 -32.21 -2.55 -17.31
CA GLU A 65 -32.74 -3.89 -17.11
C GLU A 65 -32.98 -4.15 -15.62
N ASN A 66 -34.16 -4.68 -15.30
CA ASN A 66 -34.59 -4.97 -13.93
C ASN A 66 -34.63 -3.75 -13.00
N LEU A 67 -34.69 -2.54 -13.56
CA LEU A 67 -34.83 -1.30 -12.79
C LEU A 67 -36.31 -1.07 -12.45
N ILE A 68 -36.67 -1.29 -11.20
CA ILE A 68 -38.05 -1.12 -10.71
C ILE A 68 -38.36 0.36 -10.42
N TYR A 69 -37.34 1.15 -10.07
CA TYR A 69 -37.49 2.55 -9.65
C TYR A 69 -36.75 3.52 -10.59
N PRO A 70 -37.37 4.00 -11.68
CA PRO A 70 -36.71 4.89 -12.66
C PRO A 70 -36.11 6.17 -12.04
N ARG A 71 -36.69 6.65 -10.92
CA ARG A 71 -36.22 7.84 -10.21
C ARG A 71 -34.79 7.70 -9.68
N VAL A 72 -34.27 6.48 -9.50
CA VAL A 72 -32.89 6.27 -9.01
C VAL A 72 -31.87 6.14 -10.13
N LEU A 73 -32.30 6.05 -11.40
CA LEU A 73 -31.44 5.81 -12.55
C LEU A 73 -30.27 6.79 -12.63
N PHE A 74 -30.57 8.09 -12.50
CA PHE A 74 -29.58 9.16 -12.59
C PHE A 74 -28.52 9.04 -11.49
N TYR A 75 -28.92 8.81 -10.24
CA TYR A 75 -27.98 8.71 -9.12
C TYR A 75 -27.19 7.40 -9.16
N LEU A 76 -27.82 6.31 -9.57
CA LEU A 76 -27.14 5.02 -9.76
C LEU A 76 -26.09 5.11 -10.87
N SER A 77 -26.42 5.72 -12.02
CA SER A 77 -25.47 5.91 -13.11
C SER A 77 -24.29 6.80 -12.70
N GLN A 78 -24.56 7.88 -11.96
CA GLN A 78 -23.52 8.74 -11.42
C GLN A 78 -22.59 7.98 -10.44
N GLN A 79 -23.16 7.16 -9.55
CA GLN A 79 -22.36 6.38 -8.59
C GLN A 79 -21.50 5.34 -9.30
N MET A 80 -22.02 4.66 -10.32
CA MET A 80 -21.26 3.69 -11.11
C MET A 80 -20.10 4.33 -11.88
N VAL A 81 -20.29 5.53 -12.43
CA VAL A 81 -19.21 6.28 -13.09
C VAL A 81 -18.15 6.70 -12.07
N LYS A 82 -18.55 7.17 -10.88
CA LYS A 82 -17.62 7.48 -9.79
C LYS A 82 -16.78 6.24 -9.43
N ASP A 83 -17.42 5.09 -9.20
CA ASP A 83 -16.73 3.86 -8.85
C ASP A 83 -15.84 3.35 -9.98
N TYR A 84 -16.22 3.56 -11.24
CA TYR A 84 -15.36 3.26 -12.41
C TYR A 84 -14.06 4.08 -12.39
N VAL A 85 -14.15 5.39 -12.15
CA VAL A 85 -12.96 6.27 -12.03
C VAL A 85 -12.11 5.88 -10.81
N ARG A 86 -12.76 5.50 -9.70
CA ARG A 86 -12.06 5.03 -8.50
C ARG A 86 -11.29 3.74 -8.74
N CYS A 87 -11.85 2.76 -9.46
CA CYS A 87 -11.11 1.57 -9.84
C CYS A 87 -9.82 1.91 -10.61
N HIS A 88 -9.87 2.83 -11.57
CA HIS A 88 -8.67 3.29 -12.28
C HIS A 88 -7.66 3.99 -11.39
N THR A 89 -8.14 4.81 -10.45
CA THR A 89 -7.28 5.46 -9.44
C THR A 89 -6.58 4.42 -8.56
N VAL A 90 -7.29 3.37 -8.13
CA VAL A 90 -6.73 2.26 -7.37
C VAL A 90 -5.67 1.51 -8.16
N LEU A 91 -5.87 1.25 -9.45
CA LEU A 91 -4.85 0.62 -10.31
C LEU A 91 -3.57 1.47 -10.39
N VAL A 92 -3.70 2.79 -10.51
CA VAL A 92 -2.55 3.72 -10.52
C VAL A 92 -1.85 3.74 -9.15
N ASP A 93 -2.60 3.75 -8.06
CA ASP A 93 -2.05 3.67 -6.70
C ASP A 93 -1.31 2.35 -6.47
N LEU A 94 -1.85 1.22 -6.95
CA LEU A 94 -1.17 -0.09 -6.92
C LEU A 94 0.16 -0.04 -7.67
N GLN A 95 0.19 0.55 -8.87
CA GLN A 95 1.42 0.69 -9.64
C GLN A 95 2.46 1.54 -8.92
N THR A 96 2.03 2.62 -8.27
CA THR A 96 2.89 3.47 -7.45
C THR A 96 3.46 2.68 -6.26
N LEU A 97 2.66 1.85 -5.59
CA LEU A 97 3.12 1.00 -4.49
C LEU A 97 4.13 -0.05 -4.94
N LYS A 98 3.95 -0.63 -6.15
CA LYS A 98 4.94 -1.52 -6.77
C LYS A 98 6.28 -0.81 -6.93
N MET A 99 6.28 0.41 -7.49
CA MET A 99 7.51 1.20 -7.65
C MET A 99 8.19 1.54 -6.32
N LEU A 100 7.41 1.89 -5.28
CA LEU A 100 7.95 2.18 -3.95
C LEU A 100 8.52 0.91 -3.28
N HIS A 101 7.90 -0.25 -3.50
CA HIS A 101 8.45 -1.52 -3.02
C HIS A 101 9.79 -1.84 -3.69
N TYR A 102 9.87 -1.65 -5.00
CA TYR A 102 11.12 -1.80 -5.75
C TYR A 102 12.21 -0.84 -5.23
N ALA A 103 11.90 0.46 -5.11
CA ALA A 103 12.83 1.47 -4.60
C ALA A 103 13.33 1.15 -3.18
N GLN A 104 12.45 0.68 -2.28
CA GLN A 104 12.85 0.22 -0.95
C GLN A 104 13.90 -0.90 -1.04
N ARG A 105 13.67 -1.91 -1.88
CA ARG A 105 14.61 -3.03 -2.04
C ARG A 105 15.92 -2.60 -2.68
N MET A 106 15.89 -1.66 -3.63
CA MET A 106 17.11 -1.03 -4.18
C MET A 106 17.95 -0.40 -3.08
N LEU A 107 17.34 0.41 -2.22
CA LEU A 107 18.05 1.08 -1.13
C LEU A 107 18.68 0.07 -0.16
N LEU A 108 17.97 -1.00 0.19
CA LEU A 108 18.51 -2.06 1.05
C LEU A 108 19.64 -2.84 0.37
N GLY A 109 19.56 -3.09 -0.94
CA GLY A 109 20.64 -3.69 -1.73
C GLY A 109 21.88 -2.79 -1.77
N TYR A 110 21.70 -1.48 -2.02
CA TYR A 110 22.81 -0.52 -1.95
C TYR A 110 23.40 -0.44 -0.54
N ALA A 111 22.59 -0.51 0.51
CA ALA A 111 23.07 -0.54 1.88
C ALA A 111 23.92 -1.80 2.15
N HIS A 112 23.44 -2.97 1.71
CA HIS A 112 24.21 -4.22 1.79
C HIS A 112 25.54 -4.09 1.07
N SER A 113 25.55 -3.63 -0.19
CA SER A 113 26.78 -3.43 -0.96
C SER A 113 27.78 -2.51 -0.25
N ASN A 114 27.33 -1.44 0.38
CA ASN A 114 28.19 -0.53 1.15
C ASN A 114 28.78 -1.18 2.41
N PHE A 115 28.12 -2.17 3.00
CA PHE A 115 28.61 -2.89 4.18
C PHE A 115 29.53 -4.08 3.83
N THR A 116 29.33 -4.70 2.66
CA THR A 116 30.05 -5.91 2.25
C THR A 116 31.16 -5.68 1.21
N GLU A 117 31.35 -4.44 0.75
CA GLU A 117 32.47 -4.12 -0.14
C GLU A 117 33.81 -4.43 0.55
N LYS A 118 34.79 -4.95 -0.20
CA LYS A 118 36.12 -5.27 0.32
C LYS A 118 36.69 -4.08 1.07
N ASP A 119 37.28 -4.35 2.25
CA ASP A 119 37.84 -3.33 3.14
C ASP A 119 38.66 -2.30 2.34
N SER A 120 38.15 -1.07 2.27
CA SER A 120 38.93 0.03 1.73
C SER A 120 40.10 0.30 2.67
N VAL A 121 41.30 0.45 2.11
CA VAL A 121 42.52 0.75 2.89
C VAL A 121 42.40 2.10 3.63
N ASP A 122 41.55 3.00 3.15
CA ASP A 122 41.27 4.29 3.78
C ASP A 122 40.07 4.23 4.74
N ALA A 123 40.32 4.53 6.01
CA ALA A 123 39.32 4.61 7.08
C ALA A 123 38.27 5.71 6.85
N LYS A 124 38.62 6.82 6.19
CA LYS A 124 37.68 7.90 5.88
C LYS A 124 36.64 7.45 4.86
N ILE A 125 37.10 6.77 3.80
CA ILE A 125 36.22 6.20 2.77
C ILE A 125 35.32 5.12 3.38
N LYS A 126 35.86 4.29 4.27
CA LYS A 126 35.10 3.26 4.99
C LYS A 126 33.99 3.85 5.86
N LYS A 127 34.29 4.91 6.61
CA LYS A 127 33.30 5.65 7.42
C LYS A 127 32.18 6.22 6.57
N GLU A 128 32.54 6.84 5.44
CA GLU A 128 31.56 7.43 4.52
C GLU A 128 30.63 6.37 3.93
N LYS A 129 31.15 5.23 3.47
CA LYS A 129 30.35 4.11 2.96
C LYS A 129 29.37 3.58 3.99
N TYR A 130 29.81 3.39 5.24
CA TYR A 130 28.94 2.91 6.31
C TYR A 130 27.84 3.91 6.65
N CYS A 131 28.15 5.21 6.64
CA CYS A 131 27.13 6.23 6.84
C CYS A 131 26.10 6.27 5.70
N ILE A 132 26.55 6.15 4.45
CA ILE A 132 25.68 6.09 3.29
C ILE A 132 24.78 4.86 3.36
N GLY A 133 25.33 3.70 3.75
CA GLY A 133 24.55 2.48 3.98
C GLY A 133 23.45 2.66 5.03
N MET A 134 23.77 3.26 6.18
CA MET A 134 22.76 3.59 7.21
C MET A 134 21.70 4.57 6.70
N THR A 135 22.10 5.58 5.92
CA THR A 135 21.17 6.54 5.31
C THR A 135 20.17 5.84 4.38
N TYR A 136 20.63 4.87 3.58
CA TYR A 136 19.76 4.07 2.72
C TYR A 136 18.78 3.20 3.51
N ILE A 137 19.21 2.62 4.64
CA ILE A 137 18.32 1.88 5.54
C ILE A 137 17.22 2.79 6.09
N ASP A 138 17.57 3.97 6.61
CA ASP A 138 16.59 4.93 7.14
C ASP A 138 15.57 5.37 6.07
N MET A 139 16.03 5.62 4.84
CA MET A 139 15.15 5.94 3.71
C MET A 139 14.24 4.75 3.37
N ALA A 140 14.77 3.52 3.33
CA ALA A 140 13.99 2.32 3.09
C ALA A 140 12.91 2.10 4.17
N GLU A 141 13.21 2.36 5.44
CA GLU A 141 12.24 2.27 6.53
C GLU A 141 11.14 3.34 6.42
N LYS A 142 11.49 4.58 6.03
CA LYS A 142 10.50 5.63 5.76
C LYS A 142 9.56 5.22 4.61
N LEU A 143 10.10 4.68 3.52
CA LEU A 143 9.31 4.15 2.40
C LEU A 143 8.42 2.98 2.83
N SER A 144 8.94 2.06 3.65
CA SER A 144 8.17 0.93 4.19
C SER A 144 6.97 1.39 5.02
N ARG A 145 7.17 2.37 5.91
CA ARG A 145 6.09 2.97 6.72
C ARG A 145 5.04 3.66 5.85
N TYR A 146 5.47 4.42 4.84
CA TYR A 146 4.56 5.07 3.90
C TYR A 146 3.76 4.04 3.10
N ARG A 147 4.41 2.99 2.58
CA ARG A 147 3.75 1.90 1.84
C ARG A 147 2.69 1.20 2.68
N LYS A 148 3.00 0.85 3.94
CA LYS A 148 2.03 0.21 4.86
C LYS A 148 0.78 1.06 5.05
N LYS A 149 0.94 2.38 5.27
CA LYS A 149 -0.20 3.31 5.41
C LYS A 149 -1.05 3.38 4.14
N ARG A 150 -0.41 3.53 2.97
CA ARG A 150 -1.11 3.58 1.69
C ARG A 150 -1.80 2.27 1.36
N MET A 151 -1.20 1.13 1.71
CA MET A 151 -1.82 -0.19 1.51
C MET A 151 -3.12 -0.33 2.29
N ALA A 152 -3.14 0.07 3.57
CA ALA A 152 -4.36 0.01 4.38
C ALA A 152 -5.51 0.85 3.79
N LEU A 153 -5.19 2.03 3.24
CA LEU A 153 -6.17 2.87 2.54
C LEU A 153 -6.68 2.20 1.25
N LEU A 154 -5.78 1.55 0.52
CA LEU A 154 -6.12 0.85 -0.71
C LEU A 154 -7.03 -0.36 -0.46
N GLU A 155 -6.71 -1.17 0.56
CA GLU A 155 -7.53 -2.30 0.97
C GLU A 155 -8.95 -1.87 1.37
N ALA A 156 -9.07 -0.75 2.09
CA ALA A 156 -10.37 -0.17 2.45
C ALA A 156 -11.17 0.24 1.21
N GLU A 157 -10.53 0.88 0.24
CA GLU A 157 -11.18 1.32 -1.00
C GLU A 157 -11.60 0.13 -1.87
N VAL A 158 -10.77 -0.91 -1.98
CA VAL A 158 -11.11 -2.14 -2.71
C VAL A 158 -12.32 -2.84 -2.07
N LYS A 159 -12.39 -2.89 -0.74
CA LYS A 159 -13.57 -3.42 -0.02
C LYS A 159 -14.82 -2.59 -0.27
N ARG A 160 -14.71 -1.25 -0.28
CA ARG A 160 -15.82 -0.34 -0.59
C ARG A 160 -16.32 -0.56 -2.02
N LEU A 161 -15.41 -0.69 -2.99
CA LEU A 161 -15.74 -0.95 -4.39
C LEU A 161 -16.45 -2.29 -4.55
N ALA A 162 -15.93 -3.35 -3.91
CA ALA A 162 -16.56 -4.67 -3.90
C ALA A 162 -18.01 -4.58 -3.39
N TRP A 163 -18.20 -3.94 -2.23
CA TRP A 163 -19.51 -3.72 -1.64
C TRP A 163 -20.49 -3.02 -2.58
N ASN A 164 -20.05 -1.92 -3.21
CA ASN A 164 -20.91 -1.18 -4.13
C ASN A 164 -21.29 -2.03 -5.36
N VAL A 165 -20.30 -2.69 -5.97
CA VAL A 165 -20.51 -3.55 -7.15
C VAL A 165 -21.53 -4.66 -6.84
N ASP A 166 -21.42 -5.29 -5.68
CA ASP A 166 -22.32 -6.37 -5.25
C ASP A 166 -23.74 -5.87 -4.90
N ASN A 167 -23.88 -4.60 -4.51
CA ASN A 167 -25.18 -4.02 -4.15
C ASN A 167 -25.94 -3.37 -5.32
N ILE A 168 -25.34 -3.19 -6.50
CA ILE A 168 -26.02 -2.61 -7.68
C ILE A 168 -27.36 -3.32 -7.98
N PRO A 169 -27.45 -4.67 -8.04
CA PRO A 169 -28.72 -5.35 -8.30
C PRO A 169 -29.79 -5.04 -7.24
N SER A 170 -29.40 -5.01 -5.97
CA SER A 170 -30.29 -4.66 -4.85
C SER A 170 -30.80 -3.24 -4.96
N VAL A 171 -29.97 -2.29 -5.41
CA VAL A 171 -30.38 -0.90 -5.64
C VAL A 171 -31.37 -0.80 -6.80
N LYS A 172 -31.14 -1.54 -7.90
CA LYS A 172 -32.08 -1.62 -9.04
C LYS A 172 -33.45 -2.15 -8.60
N ALA A 173 -33.46 -3.18 -7.76
CA ALA A 173 -34.68 -3.84 -7.28
C ALA A 173 -35.43 -3.05 -6.19
N THR A 174 -34.72 -2.32 -5.32
CA THR A 174 -35.33 -1.70 -4.12
C THR A 174 -35.38 -0.17 -4.17
N GLY A 175 -34.64 0.47 -5.07
CA GLY A 175 -34.48 1.93 -5.13
C GLY A 175 -33.66 2.52 -3.97
N ARG A 176 -33.04 1.69 -3.12
CA ARG A 176 -32.35 2.13 -1.90
C ARG A 176 -30.90 2.52 -2.20
N LEU A 177 -30.69 3.76 -2.63
CA LEU A 177 -29.34 4.29 -2.97
C LEU A 177 -28.36 4.28 -1.79
N TYR A 178 -28.83 4.31 -0.54
CA TYR A 178 -27.99 4.27 0.66
C TYR A 178 -27.22 2.96 0.82
N LEU A 179 -27.57 1.91 0.07
CA LEU A 179 -26.81 0.67 0.02
C LEU A 179 -25.43 0.87 -0.63
N LEU A 180 -25.26 1.95 -1.40
CA LEU A 180 -23.98 2.34 -1.99
C LEU A 180 -23.25 3.31 -1.08
N ILE A 181 -21.96 3.05 -0.89
CA ILE A 181 -21.07 3.87 -0.06
C ILE A 181 -20.31 4.82 -0.97
N ASP A 182 -20.56 6.12 -0.85
CA ASP A 182 -19.76 7.15 -1.54
C ASP A 182 -18.53 7.50 -0.69
N ALA A 183 -17.34 7.47 -1.31
CA ALA A 183 -16.08 7.83 -0.68
C ALA A 183 -16.09 9.25 -0.05
N PHE A 184 -16.95 10.17 -0.52
CA PHE A 184 -17.08 11.52 0.04
C PHE A 184 -18.14 11.68 1.14
N ASN A 185 -19.09 10.74 1.25
CA ASN A 185 -20.17 10.80 2.26
C ASN A 185 -19.90 9.93 3.49
N VAL A 186 -18.80 9.16 3.51
CA VAL A 186 -18.35 8.51 4.75
C VAL A 186 -17.73 9.58 5.64
N ARG A 187 -18.56 10.20 6.49
CA ARG A 187 -18.07 10.68 7.79
C ARG A 187 -17.22 9.54 8.39
N PRO A 188 -16.05 9.83 8.99
CA PRO A 188 -15.09 8.82 9.47
C PRO A 188 -15.62 7.86 10.57
N ILE A 189 -16.90 7.97 10.91
CA ILE A 189 -17.61 7.21 11.95
C ILE A 189 -17.95 5.78 11.49
N PHE A 190 -18.28 5.55 10.21
CA PHE A 190 -18.74 4.22 9.77
C PHE A 190 -17.61 3.19 9.60
N ILE A 191 -16.38 3.64 9.31
CA ILE A 191 -15.20 2.75 9.23
C ILE A 191 -14.70 2.37 10.65
N MET A 192 -14.98 3.18 11.68
CA MET A 192 -14.67 2.82 13.07
C MET A 192 -15.60 1.74 13.64
N LEU A 193 -16.89 1.74 13.29
CA LEU A 193 -17.87 0.79 13.86
C LEU A 193 -17.70 -0.64 13.36
N LEU A 194 -17.19 -0.84 12.13
CA LEU A 194 -16.88 -2.17 11.59
C LEU A 194 -15.53 -2.72 12.07
N GLY A 195 -14.60 -1.85 12.50
CA GLY A 195 -13.32 -2.25 13.09
C GLY A 195 -13.39 -2.68 14.55
N SER A 196 -14.42 -2.24 15.29
CA SER A 196 -14.60 -2.57 16.72
C SER A 196 -15.40 -3.85 16.99
N ALA A 197 -15.99 -4.49 15.98
CA ALA A 197 -16.81 -5.69 16.15
C ALA A 197 -15.99 -7.01 16.19
N LEU A 198 -14.66 -6.95 16.06
CA LEU A 198 -13.78 -8.14 16.03
C LEU A 198 -12.62 -8.12 17.04
N LEU A 199 -12.73 -7.34 18.12
CA LEU A 199 -11.86 -7.50 19.29
C LEU A 199 -12.54 -8.43 20.30
N PRO A 200 -12.04 -9.66 20.54
CA PRO A 200 -12.56 -10.48 21.61
C PRO A 200 -12.27 -9.78 22.93
N THR A 201 -13.31 -9.70 23.74
CA THR A 201 -13.30 -9.35 25.16
C THR A 201 -12.13 -10.01 25.90
N ILE A 202 -11.06 -9.25 26.16
CA ILE A 202 -10.16 -9.53 27.28
C ILE A 202 -10.87 -8.95 28.52
N ARG A 203 -11.76 -9.75 29.12
CA ARG A 203 -12.19 -9.50 30.50
C ARG A 203 -11.08 -10.00 31.43
N TYR A 204 -10.37 -9.04 32.00
CA TYR A 204 -9.75 -9.21 33.32
C TYR A 204 -10.83 -9.65 34.31
N LEU A 205 -10.67 -10.83 34.90
CA LEU A 205 -11.26 -11.23 36.18
C LEU A 205 -10.34 -12.29 36.80
N THR A 206 -9.29 -11.81 37.45
CA THR A 206 -8.64 -12.54 38.54
C THR A 206 -9.28 -12.06 39.85
N ARG A 207 -10.00 -12.97 40.50
CA ARG A 207 -10.10 -13.05 41.94
C ARG A 207 -10.11 -14.52 42.32
#